data_AF-A0A2X1JT01-F1
#
_entry.id   AF-A0A2X1JT01-F1
#
_cell.length_a   1.000
_cell.length_b   1.000
_cell.length_c   1.000
_cell.angle_alpha   90.00
_cell.angle_beta   90.00
_cell.angle_gamma   90.00
#
_symmetry.space_group_name_H-M   'P 1'
#
loop_
_entity.id
_entity.type
_entity.pdbx_description
1 polymer ?
#
loop_
_entity_poly.entity_id
_entity_poly.type
_entity_poly.pdbx_seq_one_letter_code
_entity_poly.pdbx_strand_id
1 'polypeptide(L)' 'MATDLRASASLVLAGCIAEGTTVVDRIYHIDRGYERIEDKLRALGANIERVKGE' A
#
# COMPACT_ATOMS: atom_id res chain seq x y z
N MET A 1 2.21 3.38 -9.31
CA MET A 1 1.32 4.58 -9.24
C MET A 1 -0.10 4.16 -8.97
N ALA A 2 -0.66 4.61 -7.84
CA ALA A 2 -2.08 4.50 -7.55
C ALA A 2 -2.90 5.53 -8.35
N THR A 3 -3.98 5.09 -9.00
CA THR A 3 -4.91 5.95 -9.77
C THR A 3 -6.26 6.12 -9.09
N ASP A 4 -6.65 5.17 -8.22
CA ASP A 4 -7.99 5.08 -7.64
C ASP A 4 -7.94 4.45 -6.25
N LEU A 5 -9.01 4.66 -5.45
CA LEU A 5 -9.12 4.09 -4.10
C LEU A 5 -8.96 2.57 -4.11
N ARG A 6 -9.75 1.84 -4.90
CA ARG A 6 -9.69 0.37 -4.89
C ARG A 6 -8.49 -0.19 -5.65
N ALA A 7 -8.12 0.43 -6.77
CA ALA A 7 -6.95 0.00 -7.53
C ALA A 7 -5.66 0.10 -6.70
N SER A 8 -5.53 1.15 -5.88
CA SER A 8 -4.38 1.34 -5.01
C SER A 8 -4.26 0.28 -3.92
N ALA A 9 -5.38 -0.11 -3.28
CA ALA A 9 -5.40 -1.23 -2.34
C ALA A 9 -5.04 -2.56 -3.03
N SER A 10 -5.54 -2.80 -4.25
CA SER A 10 -5.18 -3.99 -5.02
C SER A 10 -3.68 -4.07 -5.32
N LEU A 11 -3.04 -2.94 -5.66
CA LEU A 11 -1.59 -2.88 -5.87
C LEU A 11 -0.80 -3.21 -4.60
N VAL A 12 -1.25 -2.74 -3.43
CA VAL A 12 -0.63 -3.07 -2.15
C VAL A 12 -0.69 -4.58 -1.90
N LEU A 13 -1.85 -5.20 -2.10
CA LEU A 13 -2.02 -6.64 -1.93
C LEU A 13 -1.17 -7.44 -2.92
N ALA A 14 -1.07 -6.99 -4.17
CA ALA A 14 -0.18 -7.59 -5.16
C ALA A 14 1.29 -7.50 -4.72
N GLY A 15 1.70 -6.35 -4.17
CA GLY A 15 3.05 -6.14 -3.64
C GLY A 15 3.40 -7.04 -2.46
N CYS A 16 2.42 -7.45 -1.65
CA CYS A 16 2.63 -8.41 -0.56
C CYS A 16 2.99 -9.83 -1.04
N ILE A 17 2.66 -10.19 -2.28
CA ILE A 17 2.89 -11.52 -2.86
C ILE A 17 4.04 -11.49 -3.88
N ALA A 18 4.32 -10.32 -4.46
CA ALA A 18 5.36 -10.14 -5.48
C ALA A 18 6.75 -10.48 -4.93
N GLU A 19 7.59 -11.06 -5.79
CA GLU A 19 9.00 -11.26 -5.49
C GLU A 19 9.76 -9.93 -5.55
N GLY A 20 10.61 -9.67 -4.56
CA GLY A 20 11.41 -8.45 -4.46
C GLY A 20 10.70 -7.30 -3.73
N THR A 21 10.93 -6.07 -4.19
CA THR A 21 10.41 -4.85 -3.55
C THR A 21 9.44 -4.14 -4.48
N THR A 22 8.22 -3.91 -4.01
CA THR A 22 7.21 -3.14 -4.73
C THR A 22 7.10 -1.74 -4.14
N VAL A 23 7.25 -0.71 -4.98
CA VAL A 23 7.04 0.69 -4.59
C VAL A 23 5.72 1.18 -5.16
N VAL A 24 4.84 1.66 -4.30
CA VAL A 24 3.52 2.20 -4.69
C VAL A 24 3.48 3.71 -4.43
N ASP A 25 3.58 4.51 -5.49
CA ASP A 25 3.48 5.97 -5.38
C ASP A 25 2.04 6.50 -5.41
N ARG A 26 1.89 7.76 -4.97
CA ARG A 26 0.62 8.52 -4.96
C ARG A 26 -0.48 7.88 -4.09
N ILE A 27 -0.09 7.43 -2.91
CA ILE A 27 -0.94 6.70 -1.95
C ILE A 27 -2.09 7.52 -1.34
N TYR A 28 -2.25 8.81 -1.66
CA TYR A 28 -3.36 9.63 -1.15
C TYR A 28 -4.74 9.08 -1.51
N HIS A 29 -4.86 8.28 -2.57
CA HIS A 29 -6.10 7.59 -2.91
C HIS A 29 -6.47 6.51 -1.88
N ILE A 30 -5.49 5.84 -1.26
CA ILE A 30 -5.71 4.82 -0.22
C ILE A 30 -6.34 5.47 1.00
N ASP A 31 -5.79 6.61 1.43
CA ASP A 31 -6.19 7.31 2.66
C ASP A 31 -7.66 7.77 2.62
N ARG A 32 -8.25 7.92 1.43
CA ARG A 32 -9.66 8.28 1.25
C ARG A 32 -10.65 7.19 1.66
N GLY A 33 -10.23 5.95 1.81
CA GLY A 33 -11.12 4.83 2.14
C GLY A 33 -10.51 3.74 3.00
N TYR A 34 -9.20 3.79 3.25
CA TYR A 34 -8.52 2.91 4.18
C TYR A 34 -7.70 3.73 5.16
N GLU A 35 -8.15 3.76 6.39
CA GLU A 35 -7.40 4.37 7.49
C GLU A 35 -6.20 3.47 7.84
N ARG A 36 -4.99 4.02 7.67
CA ARG A 36 -3.71 3.41 8.09
C ARG A 36 -3.60 1.94 7.68
N ILE A 37 -3.83 1.66 6.40
CA ILE A 37 -3.87 0.29 5.87
C ILE A 37 -2.56 -0.46 6.14
N GLU A 38 -1.43 0.24 6.08
CA GLU A 38 -0.09 -0.27 6.34
C GLU A 38 0.06 -0.82 7.75
N ASP A 39 -0.56 -0.20 8.75
CA ASP A 39 -0.48 -0.66 10.13
C ASP A 39 -1.36 -1.88 10.37
N LYS A 40 -2.55 -1.89 9.75
CA LYS A 40 -3.47 -3.04 9.80
C LYS A 40 -2.85 -4.25 9.11
N LEU A 41 -2.23 -4.08 7.94
CA LEU A 41 -1.54 -5.16 7.23
C LEU A 41 -0.28 -5.62 7.97
N ARG A 42 0.50 -4.71 8.56
CA ARG A 42 1.66 -5.07 9.38
C ARG A 42 1.26 -5.86 10.63
N ALA A 43 0.14 -5.51 11.27
CA ALA A 43 -0.41 -6.28 12.38
C ALA A 43 -0.81 -7.72 11.98
N LEU A 44 -1.08 -7.95 10.69
CA LEU A 44 -1.35 -9.27 10.12
C LEU A 44 -0.09 -9.98 9.58
N GLY A 45 1.10 -9.37 9.72
CA GLY A 45 2.38 -9.95 9.32
C GLY A 45 2.89 -9.51 7.94
N ALA A 46 2.26 -8.56 7.27
CA ALA A 46 2.78 -8.03 6.00
C ALA A 46 4.06 -7.21 6.22
N ASN A 47 5.09 -7.46 5.39
CA ASN A 47 6.29 -6.63 5.36
C ASN A 47 6.04 -5.37 4.50
N ILE A 48 5.47 -4.34 5.12
CA ILE A 48 5.09 -3.08 4.47
C ILE A 48 5.44 -1.88 5.33
N GLU A 49 5.93 -0.83 4.69
CA GLU A 49 6.21 0.47 5.32
C GLU A 49 5.70 1.62 4.46
N ARG A 50 5.25 2.69 5.12
CA ARG A 50 4.94 3.96 4.47
C ARG A 50 6.18 4.84 4.59
N VAL A 51 6.79 5.15 3.46
CA VAL A 51 7.95 6.05 3.36
C VAL A 51 7.51 7.41 2.83
N LYS A 52 8.22 8.48 3.22
CA LYS A 52 8.09 9.77 2.55
C LYS A 52 8.91 9.71 1.26
N GLY A 53 8.28 10.00 0.13
CA GLY A 53 9.02 10.24 -1.12
C GLY A 53 9.83 11.53 -1.00
N GLU A 54 10.95 11.60 -1.73
CA GLU A 54 11.69 12.84 -1.97
C GLU A 54 10.89 13.82 -2.85
#